data_AF-A0A507D7I1-F1
#
_entry.id   AF-A0A507D7I1-F1
#
_cell.length_a   1.000
_cell.length_b   1.000
_cell.length_c   1.000
_cell.angle_alpha   90.00
_cell.angle_beta   90.00
_cell.angle_gamma   90.00
#
_symmetry.space_group_name_H-M   'P 1'
#
loop_
_entity.id
_entity.type
_entity.pdbx_description
1 polymer ?
#
loop_
_entity_poly.entity_id
_entity_poly.type
_entity_poly.pdbx_seq_one_letter_code
_entity_poly.pdbx_strand_id
1 'polypeptide(L)'
;MAFPITSAVRIKRHKTTYFISTSPSATIADLKQDLVRILSNSNNERSVSAASIRLYIAGKAGGSYSMVDDAATLEQLSVADDGVLYMALPLPGTEGPDAKWEPIEVPEFEPLGDDEGEEGPEEKGKEKA
;
A
#
# COMPACT_ATOMS: atom_id res chain seq x y z
N MET A 1 5.90 -14.22 29.24
CA MET A 1 4.90 -13.51 28.43
C MET A 1 5.37 -13.57 27.00
N ALA A 2 4.60 -14.18 26.09
CA ALA A 2 4.91 -14.16 24.66
C ALA A 2 4.35 -12.87 24.07
N PHE A 3 5.18 -12.09 23.39
CA PHE A 3 4.69 -10.96 22.60
C PHE A 3 4.04 -11.52 21.34
N PRO A 4 2.86 -11.02 20.93
CA PRO A 4 2.25 -11.44 19.69
C PRO A 4 3.20 -11.12 18.53
N ILE A 5 3.46 -12.11 17.67
CA ILE A 5 4.23 -11.90 16.46
C ILE A 5 3.34 -11.08 15.51
N THR A 6 3.74 -9.85 15.26
CA THR A 6 3.10 -8.94 14.30
C THR A 6 4.01 -8.77 13.11
N SER A 7 3.44 -8.78 11.92
CA SER A 7 4.10 -8.42 10.67
C SER A 7 3.54 -7.09 10.15
N ALA A 8 4.42 -6.26 9.61
CA ALA A 8 4.03 -5.08 8.87
C ALA A 8 3.74 -5.46 7.42
N VAL A 9 2.62 -4.98 6.86
CA VAL A 9 2.28 -5.15 5.44
C VAL A 9 2.07 -3.79 4.81
N ARG A 10 2.61 -3.61 3.60
CA ARG A 10 2.43 -2.42 2.78
C ARG A 10 1.34 -2.68 1.75
N ILE A 11 0.31 -1.86 1.76
CA ILE A 11 -0.78 -1.94 0.78
C ILE A 11 -0.67 -0.73 -0.13
N LYS A 12 -0.42 -0.95 -1.42
CA LYS A 12 -0.21 0.10 -2.42
C LYS A 12 -1.45 0.29 -3.30
N ARG A 13 -1.84 1.54 -3.51
CA ARG A 13 -2.85 1.95 -4.50
C ARG A 13 -2.44 3.28 -5.10
N HIS A 14 -2.23 3.33 -6.42
CA HIS A 14 -1.72 4.52 -7.10
C HIS A 14 -0.45 5.06 -6.39
N LYS A 15 -0.49 6.32 -5.93
CA LYS A 15 0.61 6.97 -5.20
C LYS A 15 0.52 6.81 -3.68
N THR A 16 -0.47 6.08 -3.17
CA THR A 16 -0.72 5.92 -1.75
C THR A 16 -0.22 4.55 -1.28
N THR A 17 0.52 4.55 -0.16
CA THR A 17 0.91 3.32 0.53
C THR A 17 0.39 3.35 1.96
N TYR A 18 -0.38 2.33 2.33
CA TYR A 18 -0.88 2.11 3.68
C TYR A 18 0.03 1.11 4.39
N PHE A 19 0.40 1.41 5.63
CA PHE A 19 1.19 0.52 6.48
C PHE A 19 0.27 -0.06 7.54
N ILE A 20 0.09 -1.38 7.52
CA ILE A 20 -0.80 -2.10 8.45
C ILE A 20 0.01 -3.11 9.22
N SER A 21 -0.03 -3.01 10.55
CA SER A 21 0.51 -4.05 11.45
C SER A 21 -0.57 -5.08 11.71
N THR A 22 -0.27 -6.35 11.45
CA THR A 22 -1.24 -7.44 11.54
C THR A 22 -0.54 -8.77 11.86
N SER A 23 -1.30 -9.80 12.23
CA SER A 23 -0.73 -11.12 12.48
C SER A 23 -0.52 -11.88 11.17
N PRO A 24 0.54 -12.70 11.02
CA PRO A 24 0.69 -13.58 9.84
C PRO A 24 -0.49 -14.53 9.61
N SER A 25 -1.21 -14.87 10.69
CA SER A 25 -2.42 -15.70 10.63
C SER A 25 -3.69 -14.92 10.32
N ALA A 26 -3.63 -13.59 10.24
CA ALA A 26 -4.78 -12.77 9.86
C ALA A 26 -5.20 -13.07 8.41
N THR A 27 -6.50 -13.04 8.19
CA THR A 27 -7.07 -13.27 6.86
C THR A 27 -7.06 -11.98 6.03
N ILE A 28 -7.18 -12.14 4.71
CA ILE A 28 -7.41 -11.01 3.81
C ILE A 28 -8.70 -10.26 4.15
N ALA A 29 -9.74 -10.97 4.61
CA ALA A 29 -10.96 -10.33 5.09
C ALA A 29 -10.69 -9.38 6.27
N ASP A 30 -9.85 -9.79 7.23
CA ASP A 30 -9.47 -8.95 8.37
C ASP A 30 -8.73 -7.69 7.90
N LEU A 31 -7.75 -7.84 6.99
CA LEU A 31 -7.03 -6.71 6.40
C LEU A 31 -7.97 -5.73 5.68
N LYS A 32 -8.96 -6.24 4.95
CA LYS A 32 -9.97 -5.39 4.28
C LYS A 32 -10.79 -4.59 5.27
N GLN A 33 -11.12 -5.16 6.44
CA GLN A 33 -11.83 -4.42 7.48
C GLN A 33 -10.98 -3.30 8.06
N ASP A 34 -9.68 -3.54 8.28
CA ASP A 34 -8.76 -2.49 8.73
C ASP A 34 -8.61 -1.38 7.69
N LEU A 35 -8.53 -1.74 6.40
CA LEU A 35 -8.57 -0.77 5.32
C LEU A 35 -9.86 0.04 5.30
N VAL A 36 -11.03 -0.59 5.47
CA VAL A 36 -12.31 0.13 5.54
C VAL A 36 -12.27 1.19 6.64
N ARG A 37 -11.73 0.88 7.82
CA ARG A 37 -11.60 1.85 8.92
C ARG A 37 -10.67 3.01 8.54
N ILE A 38 -9.53 2.72 7.92
CA ILE A 38 -8.56 3.74 7.48
C ILE A 38 -9.19 4.65 6.42
N LEU A 39 -9.81 4.07 5.40
CA LEU A 39 -10.39 4.80 4.27
C LEU A 39 -11.61 5.61 4.69
N SER A 40 -12.45 5.07 5.57
CA SER A 40 -13.64 5.78 6.08
C SER A 40 -13.31 6.96 6.98
N ASN A 41 -12.15 6.94 7.65
CA ASN A 41 -11.66 8.07 8.44
C ASN A 41 -10.95 9.13 7.58
N SER A 42 -10.59 8.79 6.35
CA SER A 42 -10.02 9.73 5.39
C SER A 42 -11.18 10.45 4.70
N ASN A 43 -11.31 11.77 4.90
CA ASN A 43 -12.43 12.63 4.44
C ASN A 43 -12.75 12.60 2.92
N ASN A 44 -12.06 11.78 2.12
CA ASN A 44 -12.15 11.75 0.67
C ASN A 44 -12.97 10.59 0.09
N GLU A 45 -13.28 9.53 0.85
CA GLU A 45 -13.86 8.31 0.26
C GLU A 45 -15.24 7.99 0.86
N ARG A 46 -16.27 8.14 0.02
CA ARG A 46 -17.67 7.86 0.35
C ARG A 46 -17.83 6.36 0.65
N SER A 47 -18.37 6.03 1.83
CA SER A 47 -18.79 4.70 2.30
C SER A 47 -18.09 3.51 1.65
N VAL A 48 -16.79 3.34 1.90
CA VAL A 48 -16.04 2.15 1.46
C VAL A 48 -16.47 0.95 2.29
N SER A 49 -16.80 -0.17 1.65
CA SER A 49 -17.08 -1.44 2.30
C SER A 49 -15.99 -2.46 1.97
N ALA A 50 -15.84 -3.51 2.78
CA ALA A 50 -14.85 -4.55 2.51
C ALA A 50 -15.09 -5.25 1.16
N ALA A 51 -16.36 -5.35 0.72
CA ALA A 51 -16.72 -5.88 -0.60
C ALA A 51 -16.27 -4.97 -1.76
N SER A 52 -16.07 -3.68 -1.48
CA SER A 52 -15.56 -2.69 -2.44
C SER A 52 -14.03 -2.66 -2.51
N ILE A 53 -13.34 -3.56 -1.82
CA ILE A 53 -11.88 -3.64 -1.81
C ILE A 53 -11.44 -4.95 -2.46
N ARG A 54 -10.58 -4.86 -3.48
CA ARG A 54 -9.83 -6.01 -4.00
C ARG A 54 -8.37 -5.87 -3.68
N LEU A 55 -7.79 -6.94 -3.13
CA LEU A 55 -6.36 -7.05 -2.88
C LEU A 55 -5.73 -8.01 -3.89
N TYR A 56 -4.48 -7.73 -4.23
CA TYR A 56 -3.71 -8.49 -5.20
C TYR A 56 -2.27 -8.67 -4.73
N ILE A 57 -1.65 -9.76 -5.17
CA ILE A 57 -0.19 -9.99 -5.10
C ILE A 57 0.42 -9.84 -6.50
N ALA A 58 1.68 -9.44 -6.57
CA ALA A 58 2.43 -9.42 -7.82
C ALA A 58 2.63 -10.85 -8.33
N GLY A 59 2.38 -11.07 -9.61
CA GLY A 59 2.65 -12.33 -10.29
C GLY A 59 4.12 -12.47 -10.67
N LYS A 60 4.46 -13.61 -11.31
CA LYS A 60 5.83 -13.91 -11.76
C LYS A 60 6.31 -13.03 -12.90
N ALA A 61 5.38 -12.54 -13.74
CA ALA A 61 5.68 -11.61 -14.81
C ALA A 61 5.47 -10.17 -14.31
N GLY A 62 6.38 -9.26 -14.67
CA GLY A 62 6.24 -7.84 -14.35
C GLY A 62 4.92 -7.28 -14.86
N GLY A 63 4.20 -6.54 -14.00
CA GLY A 63 2.88 -5.99 -14.32
C GLY A 63 1.73 -6.99 -14.29
N SER A 64 1.98 -8.26 -13.96
CA SER A 64 0.90 -9.22 -13.69
C SER A 64 0.51 -9.19 -12.22
N TYR A 65 -0.80 -9.26 -11.94
CA TYR A 65 -1.35 -9.26 -10.58
C TYR A 65 -2.37 -10.37 -10.43
N SER A 66 -2.35 -11.05 -9.28
CA SER A 66 -3.31 -12.11 -8.95
C SER A 66 -4.14 -11.68 -7.75
N MET A 67 -5.46 -11.71 -7.90
CA MET A 67 -6.39 -11.39 -6.83
C MET A 67 -6.27 -12.45 -5.73
N VAL A 68 -6.31 -12.01 -4.48
CA VAL A 68 -6.26 -12.91 -3.32
C VAL A 68 -7.66 -13.16 -2.77
N ASP A 69 -7.88 -14.37 -2.25
CA ASP A 69 -9.14 -14.78 -1.64
C ASP A 69 -9.26 -14.26 -0.20
N ASP A 70 -10.48 -13.93 0.22
CA ASP A 70 -10.76 -13.35 1.54
C ASP A 70 -10.46 -14.31 2.69
N ALA A 71 -10.57 -15.62 2.46
CA ALA A 71 -10.26 -16.64 3.46
C ALA A 71 -8.76 -16.96 3.55
N ALA A 72 -7.95 -16.49 2.59
CA ALA A 72 -6.51 -16.72 2.62
C ALA A 72 -5.85 -15.94 3.76
N THR A 73 -4.87 -16.54 4.41
CA THR A 73 -4.01 -15.84 5.39
C THR A 73 -2.77 -15.26 4.72
N LEU A 74 -2.13 -14.28 5.36
CA LEU A 74 -0.87 -13.72 4.88
C LEU A 74 0.23 -14.79 4.75
N GLU A 75 0.28 -15.71 5.71
CA GLU A 75 1.21 -16.85 5.68
C GLU A 75 0.94 -17.78 4.48
N GLN A 76 -0.31 -18.13 4.19
CA GLN A 76 -0.68 -18.94 3.02
C GLN A 76 -0.29 -18.27 1.71
N LEU A 77 -0.38 -16.95 1.65
CA LEU A 77 0.01 -16.14 0.50
C LEU A 77 1.53 -15.90 0.43
N SER A 78 2.30 -16.42 1.40
CA SER A 78 3.75 -16.18 1.54
C SER A 78 4.11 -14.69 1.58
N VAL A 79 3.21 -13.87 2.15
CA VAL A 79 3.47 -12.44 2.38
C VAL A 79 4.37 -12.33 3.61
N ALA A 80 5.65 -12.08 3.36
CA ALA A 80 6.63 -11.87 4.41
C ALA A 80 6.36 -10.57 5.19
N ASP A 81 7.11 -10.39 6.28
CA ASP A 81 7.19 -9.09 6.95
C ASP A 81 7.67 -8.01 5.96
N ASP A 82 7.07 -6.84 6.04
CA ASP A 82 7.17 -5.73 5.08
C ASP A 82 6.72 -6.09 3.65
N GLY A 83 5.96 -7.18 3.50
CA GLY A 83 5.40 -7.65 2.23
C GLY A 83 4.44 -6.64 1.60
N VAL A 84 4.32 -6.70 0.27
CA VAL A 84 3.53 -5.74 -0.52
C VAL A 84 2.28 -6.40 -1.09
N LEU A 85 1.13 -5.80 -0.78
CA LEU A 85 -0.14 -6.05 -1.44
C LEU A 85 -0.54 -4.84 -2.28
N TYR A 86 -1.36 -5.07 -3.30
CA TYR A 86 -1.89 -4.05 -4.18
C TYR A 86 -3.40 -3.96 -4.00
N MET A 87 -3.94 -2.75 -3.98
CA MET A 87 -5.36 -2.50 -3.77
C MET A 87 -6.00 -1.81 -4.97
N ALA A 88 -7.21 -2.24 -5.33
CA ALA A 88 -8.10 -1.53 -6.26
C ALA A 88 -9.48 -1.34 -5.62
N LEU A 89 -10.08 -0.17 -5.90
CA LEU A 89 -11.48 0.12 -5.60
C LEU A 89 -12.33 0.05 -6.88
N PRO A 90 -13.66 -0.07 -6.77
CA PRO A 90 -14.54 0.09 -7.91
C PRO A 90 -14.50 1.53 -8.43
N LEU A 91 -14.65 1.69 -9.74
CA LEU A 91 -14.77 3.00 -10.36
C LEU A 91 -16.07 3.68 -9.89
N PRO A 92 -16.05 5.01 -9.68
CA PRO A 92 -17.23 5.75 -9.22
C PRO A 92 -18.46 5.50 -10.11
N GLY A 93 -19.60 5.19 -9.49
CA GLY A 93 -20.86 4.93 -10.19
C GLY A 93 -20.96 3.55 -10.84
N THR A 94 -19.98 2.66 -10.58
CA THR A 94 -20.03 1.26 -11.00
C THR A 94 -20.12 0.31 -9.80
N GLU A 95 -20.64 0.73 -8.65
CA GLU A 95 -20.76 -0.18 -7.51
C GLU A 95 -21.72 -1.36 -7.78
N GLY A 96 -21.44 -2.54 -7.21
CA GLY A 96 -22.31 -3.72 -7.32
C GLY A 96 -21.72 -4.88 -8.13
N PRO A 97 -22.56 -5.82 -8.63
CA PRO A 97 -22.10 -7.04 -9.30
C PRO A 97 -21.37 -6.77 -10.62
N ASP A 98 -21.74 -5.71 -11.32
CA ASP A 98 -21.15 -5.30 -12.61
C ASP A 98 -20.02 -4.28 -12.45
N ALA A 99 -19.39 -4.26 -11.27
CA ALA A 99 -18.39 -3.25 -10.96
C ALA A 99 -17.19 -3.28 -11.88
N LYS A 100 -16.82 -2.09 -12.36
CA LYS A 100 -15.56 -1.87 -13.06
C LYS A 100 -14.53 -1.47 -12.02
N TRP A 101 -13.35 -2.05 -12.11
CA TRP A 101 -12.32 -1.88 -11.09
C TRP A 101 -11.20 -0.99 -11.62
N GLU A 102 -10.60 -0.21 -10.72
CA GLU A 102 -9.38 0.54 -11.01
C GLU A 102 -8.27 -0.41 -11.51
N PRO A 103 -7.48 0.01 -12.50
CA PRO A 103 -6.28 -0.73 -12.88
C PRO A 103 -5.24 -0.65 -11.74
N ILE A 104 -4.49 -1.74 -11.55
CA ILE A 104 -3.36 -1.74 -10.62
C ILE A 104 -2.19 -1.00 -11.27
N GLU A 105 -2.13 0.30 -11.02
CA GLU A 105 -1.06 1.19 -11.45
C GLU A 105 -0.32 1.69 -10.22
N VAL A 106 0.84 1.11 -9.94
CA VAL A 106 1.74 1.61 -8.90
C VAL A 106 2.98 2.14 -9.62
N PRO A 107 3.17 3.47 -9.69
CA PRO A 107 4.36 4.03 -10.31
C PRO A 107 5.59 3.58 -9.52
N GLU A 108 6.66 3.27 -10.25
CA GLU A 108 7.96 3.10 -9.62
C GLU A 108 8.35 4.44 -8.97
N PHE A 109 8.89 4.37 -7.76
CA PHE A 109 9.44 5.56 -7.14
C PHE A 109 10.65 6.00 -7.95
N GLU A 110 10.75 7.30 -8.21
CA GLU A 110 11.97 7.84 -8.81
C GLU A 110 13.13 7.52 -7.87
N PRO A 111 14.22 6.92 -8.38
CA PRO A 111 15.41 6.73 -7.57
C PRO A 111 15.84 8.09 -7.05
N LEU A 112 16.12 8.17 -5.75
CA LEU A 112 16.82 9.33 -5.21
C LEU A 112 18.14 9.37 -5.99
N GLY A 113 18.32 10.39 -6.82
CA GLY A 113 19.56 10.55 -7.57
C GLY A 113 20.71 10.51 -6.57
N ASP A 114 21.72 9.67 -6.84
CA ASP A 114 22.98 9.76 -6.12
C ASP A 114 23.53 11.18 -6.32
N ASP A 115 23.78 11.81 -5.18
CA ASP A 115 24.42 13.11 -4.93
C ASP A 115 25.56 13.47 -5.92
N GLU A 116 25.61 14.73 -6.37
CA GLU A 116 26.88 15.42 -6.55
C GLU A 116 26.80 16.80 -5.88
N GLY A 117 27.20 16.85 -4.61
CA GLY A 117 27.88 17.96 -3.94
C GLY A 117 27.43 19.38 -4.27
N GLU A 118 26.63 19.99 -3.39
CA GLU A 118 26.67 21.43 -3.21
C GLU A 118 27.50 21.73 -1.94
N GLU A 119 28.80 21.97 -2.15
CA GLU A 119 29.64 22.67 -1.18
C GLU A 119 28.89 23.92 -0.72
N GLY A 120 28.62 24.00 0.59
CA GLY A 120 28.05 25.21 1.18
C GLY A 120 28.91 26.42 0.79
N PRO A 121 28.30 27.59 0.51
CA PRO A 121 29.07 28.76 0.13
C PRO A 121 30.05 29.13 1.25
N GLU A 122 31.33 28.98 0.93
CA GLU A 122 32.49 29.41 1.71
C GLU A 122 32.31 30.88 2.14
N GLU A 123 32.32 31.11 3.47
CA GLU A 123 32.35 32.44 4.08
C GLU A 123 33.53 33.26 3.54
N LYS A 124 33.29 34.09 2.53
CA LYS A 124 34.18 35.19 2.22
C LYS A 124 33.86 36.36 3.15
N GLY A 125 34.53 36.35 4.30
CA GLY A 125 34.77 37.55 5.10
C GLY A 125 35.30 38.68 4.22
N LYS A 126 34.47 39.70 4.00
CA LYS A 126 34.93 41.01 3.54
C LYS A 126 35.31 41.83 4.76
N GLU A 127 36.59 41.74 5.09
CA GLU A 127 37.32 42.82 5.72
C GLU A 127 37.46 43.98 4.71
N LYS A 128 37.26 45.22 5.22
CA LYS A 128 37.61 46.58 4.72
C LYS A 128 36.45 47.53 5.05
N ALA A 129 36.63 48.69 5.68
CA ALA A 129 37.79 49.43 6.17
C ALA A 129 37.27 50.45 7.20
#